data_AF-A0A7T7R8M9-F1
#
_entry.id   AF-A0A7T7R8M9-F1
#
_cell.length_a   1.000
_cell.length_b   1.000
_cell.length_c   1.000
_cell.angle_alpha   90.00
_cell.angle_beta   90.00
_cell.angle_gamma   90.00
#
_symmetry.space_group_name_H-M   'P 1'
#
loop_
_entity.id
_entity.type
_entity.pdbx_description
1 polymer ?
#
loop_
_entity_poly.entity_id
_entity_poly.type
_entity_poly.pdbx_seq_one_letter_code
_entity_poly.pdbx_strand_id
1 'polypeptide(L)'
;MQDDISDLKGDLHAIAEVLGRQKALYLVSKCPRYKVEKRQGAGQLLLYVPKLKNFDLKHNLVQMLGYEDAYKLSQHFGGELLTLSQCKQIILKNRNLGIKAMLQQGFKKEQIAEFFDLTPRAVCMVASGTN
;
A
#
# COMPACT_ATOMS: atom_id res chain seq x y z
N MET A 1 15.47 -5.63 -12.21
CA MET A 1 15.68 -6.23 -10.88
C MET A 1 14.33 -6.71 -10.43
N GLN A 2 14.13 -8.02 -10.30
CA GLN A 2 12.83 -8.58 -9.90
C GLN A 2 12.65 -8.26 -8.41
N ASP A 3 11.59 -7.53 -8.06
CA ASP A 3 11.31 -7.22 -6.66
C ASP A 3 11.03 -8.53 -5.91
N ASP A 4 11.81 -8.83 -4.86
CA ASP A 4 11.58 -10.00 -4.01
C ASP A 4 10.21 -9.86 -3.31
N ILE A 5 9.32 -10.83 -3.52
CA ILE A 5 7.97 -10.89 -2.93
C ILE A 5 7.80 -12.09 -1.97
N SER A 6 8.88 -12.80 -1.65
CA SER A 6 8.86 -14.02 -0.83
C SER A 6 8.37 -13.79 0.62
N ASP A 7 8.49 -12.56 1.12
CA ASP A 7 7.99 -12.15 2.44
C ASP A 7 6.50 -11.76 2.44
N LEU A 8 5.87 -11.63 1.27
CA LEU A 8 4.44 -11.40 1.11
C LEU A 8 3.71 -12.75 1.08
N LYS A 9 2.50 -12.81 1.65
CA LYS A 9 1.71 -14.05 1.77
C LYS A 9 0.25 -13.84 1.39
N GLY A 10 -0.40 -14.93 0.97
CA GLY A 10 -1.82 -14.95 0.61
C GLY A 10 -2.14 -14.01 -0.55
N ASP A 11 -3.31 -13.38 -0.50
CA ASP A 11 -3.80 -12.50 -1.58
C ASP A 11 -2.86 -11.32 -1.87
N LEU A 12 -2.10 -10.86 -0.87
CA LEU A 12 -1.11 -9.81 -1.08
C LEU A 12 0.07 -10.27 -1.97
N HIS A 13 0.47 -11.54 -1.86
CA HIS A 13 1.49 -12.12 -2.74
C HIS A 13 0.96 -12.20 -4.18
N ALA A 14 -0.25 -12.73 -4.36
CA ALA A 14 -0.89 -12.84 -5.67
C ALA A 14 -1.06 -11.47 -6.36
N ILE A 15 -1.44 -10.43 -5.60
CA ILE A 15 -1.48 -9.06 -6.11
C ILE A 15 -0.08 -8.56 -6.52
N ALA A 16 0.94 -8.88 -5.74
CA ALA A 16 2.31 -8.47 -6.05
C ALA A 16 2.88 -9.18 -7.30
N GLU A 17 2.42 -10.39 -7.62
CA GLU A 17 2.75 -11.05 -8.90
C GLU A 17 2.16 -10.30 -10.10
N VAL A 18 0.97 -9.69 -9.95
CA VAL A 18 0.27 -8.97 -11.03
C VAL A 18 0.75 -7.53 -11.19
N LEU A 19 0.90 -6.81 -10.07
CA LEU A 19 1.21 -5.36 -10.08
C LEU A 19 2.66 -5.04 -9.72
N GLY A 20 3.42 -6.00 -9.20
CA GLY A 20 4.70 -5.76 -8.57
C GLY A 20 4.60 -5.35 -7.10
N ARG A 21 5.70 -5.55 -6.38
CA ARG A 21 5.79 -5.37 -4.92
C ARG A 21 5.38 -3.99 -4.45
N GLN A 22 5.92 -2.94 -5.08
CA GLN A 22 5.72 -1.57 -4.61
C GLN A 22 4.24 -1.16 -4.68
N LYS A 23 3.57 -1.49 -5.79
CA LYS A 23 2.15 -1.21 -6.00
C LYS A 23 1.26 -2.03 -5.05
N ALA A 24 1.60 -3.30 -4.81
CA ALA A 24 0.90 -4.13 -3.83
C ALA A 24 1.00 -3.56 -2.40
N LEU A 25 2.19 -3.11 -1.98
CA LEU A 25 2.36 -2.49 -0.65
C LEU A 25 1.69 -1.11 -0.56
N TYR A 26 1.70 -0.34 -1.66
CA TYR A 26 0.98 0.94 -1.74
C TYR A 26 -0.53 0.74 -1.55
N LEU A 27 -1.11 -0.26 -2.20
CA LEU A 27 -2.51 -0.65 -2.06
C LEU A 27 -2.88 -0.90 -0.58
N VAL A 28 -2.08 -1.69 0.15
CA VAL A 28 -2.29 -1.94 1.59
C VAL A 28 -2.29 -0.64 2.40
N SER A 29 -1.44 0.33 2.05
CA SER A 29 -1.35 1.62 2.74
C SER A 29 -2.57 2.51 2.52
N LYS A 30 -3.28 2.36 1.39
CA LYS A 30 -4.45 3.16 1.00
C LYS A 30 -5.78 2.48 1.32
N CYS A 31 -5.81 1.15 1.48
CA CYS A 31 -7.05 0.44 1.76
C CYS A 31 -7.67 0.83 3.11
N PRO A 32 -8.98 1.16 3.14
CA PRO A 32 -9.68 1.42 4.39
C PRO A 32 -9.73 0.16 5.25
N ARG A 33 -9.60 0.34 6.56
CA ARG A 33 -9.66 -0.77 7.52
C ARG A 33 -11.10 -1.02 7.92
N TYR A 34 -11.58 -2.22 7.63
CA TYR A 34 -12.89 -2.64 8.09
C TYR A 34 -12.78 -3.14 9.54
N LYS A 35 -13.39 -2.41 10.47
CA LYS A 35 -13.55 -2.81 11.87
C LYS A 35 -15.01 -3.20 12.10
N VAL A 36 -15.23 -4.45 12.48
CA VAL A 36 -16.55 -4.88 12.96
C VAL A 36 -16.70 -4.38 14.39
N GLU A 37 -17.81 -3.71 14.71
CA GLU A 37 -18.05 -3.01 15.98
C GLU A 37 -17.77 -3.85 17.25
N LYS A 38 -17.93 -5.18 17.15
CA LYS A 38 -17.76 -6.11 18.29
C LYS A 38 -16.40 -6.82 18.36
N ARG A 39 -15.47 -6.56 17.43
CA ARG A 39 -14.20 -7.27 17.35
C ARG A 39 -13.06 -6.42 17.90
N GLN A 40 -12.45 -6.86 19.01
CA GLN A 40 -11.21 -6.26 19.50
C GLN A 40 -10.08 -6.55 18.50
N GLY A 41 -9.36 -5.52 18.03
CA GLY A 41 -8.21 -5.67 17.12
C GLY A 41 -8.06 -4.57 16.06
N ALA A 42 -7.07 -4.74 15.19
CA ALA A 42 -6.68 -3.74 14.18
C ALA A 42 -7.63 -3.64 12.96
N GLY A 43 -8.66 -4.49 12.87
CA GLY A 43 -9.53 -4.62 11.70
C GLY A 43 -8.93 -5.48 10.58
N GLN A 44 -9.77 -5.91 9.63
CA GLN A 44 -9.32 -6.62 8.42
C GLN A 44 -9.24 -5.64 7.24
N LEU A 45 -8.29 -5.87 6.34
CA LEU A 45 -8.21 -5.15 5.07
C LEU A 45 -8.84 -6.03 4.00
N LEU A 46 -10.05 -5.67 3.60
CA LEU A 46 -10.81 -6.37 2.58
C LEU A 46 -10.85 -5.50 1.33
N LEU A 47 -10.56 -6.11 0.19
CA LEU A 47 -10.57 -5.45 -1.11
C LEU A 47 -11.45 -6.25 -2.06
N TYR A 48 -12.62 -5.71 -2.38
CA TYR A 48 -13.42 -6.25 -3.46
C TYR A 48 -12.86 -5.81 -4.81
N VAL A 49 -12.63 -6.76 -5.69
CA VAL A 49 -12.21 -6.51 -7.07
C VAL A 49 -13.41 -6.70 -7.99
N PRO A 50 -13.86 -5.66 -8.71
CA PRO A 50 -15.04 -5.77 -9.56
C PRO A 50 -14.74 -6.61 -10.81
N LYS A 51 -15.74 -7.37 -11.27
CA LYS A 51 -15.69 -7.99 -12.61
C LYS A 51 -15.59 -6.92 -13.68
N LEU A 52 -14.92 -7.22 -14.80
CA LEU A 52 -14.75 -6.27 -15.92
C LEU A 52 -16.08 -5.67 -16.42
N LYS A 53 -17.17 -6.44 -16.43
CA LYS A 53 -18.51 -5.94 -16.81
C LYS A 53 -19.06 -4.84 -15.88
N ASN A 54 -18.54 -4.75 -14.66
CA ASN A 54 -18.90 -3.77 -13.63
C ASN A 54 -17.72 -2.81 -13.34
N PHE A 55 -16.70 -2.79 -14.19
CA PHE A 55 -15.51 -1.98 -14.01
C PHE A 55 -15.75 -0.57 -14.54
N ASP A 56 -15.98 0.37 -13.62
CA ASP A 56 -16.24 1.78 -13.90
C ASP A 56 -15.08 2.64 -13.39
N LEU A 57 -14.79 3.75 -14.09
CA LEU A 57 -13.84 4.77 -13.68
C LEU A 57 -14.15 5.39 -12.32
N LYS A 58 -15.43 5.39 -11.92
CA LYS A 58 -15.86 5.87 -10.60
C LYS A 58 -15.65 4.85 -9.47
N HIS A 59 -15.23 3.62 -9.78
CA HIS A 59 -15.02 2.58 -8.79
C HIS A 59 -13.85 2.92 -7.86
N ASN A 60 -13.98 2.66 -6.55
CA ASN A 60 -12.95 2.97 -5.55
C ASN A 60 -11.58 2.35 -5.88
N LEU A 61 -11.57 1.14 -6.47
CA LEU A 61 -10.32 0.49 -6.91
C LEU A 61 -9.57 1.33 -7.96
N VAL A 62 -10.29 1.92 -8.91
CA VAL A 62 -9.72 2.80 -9.95
C VAL A 62 -9.21 4.09 -9.32
N GLN A 63 -9.96 4.69 -8.39
CA GLN A 63 -9.52 5.90 -7.71
C GLN A 63 -8.25 5.67 -6.86
N MET A 64 -8.08 4.47 -6.32
CA MET A 64 -6.96 4.13 -5.46
C MET A 64 -5.68 3.74 -6.22
N LEU A 65 -5.81 3.05 -7.35
CA LEU A 65 -4.67 2.49 -8.11
C LEU A 65 -4.44 3.15 -9.47
N GLY A 66 -5.40 3.92 -9.97
CA GLY A 66 -5.47 4.29 -11.38
C GLY A 66 -6.09 3.19 -12.24
N TYR A 67 -6.51 3.56 -13.44
CA TYR A 67 -7.26 2.67 -14.34
C TYR A 67 -6.48 1.43 -14.73
N GLU A 68 -5.22 1.56 -15.17
CA GLU A 68 -4.44 0.45 -15.71
C GLU A 68 -4.20 -0.67 -14.69
N ASP A 69 -3.79 -0.30 -13.48
CA ASP A 69 -3.52 -1.27 -12.43
C ASP A 69 -4.81 -1.89 -11.89
N ALA A 70 -5.88 -1.10 -11.75
CA ALA A 70 -7.19 -1.60 -11.37
C ALA A 70 -7.76 -2.56 -12.43
N TYR A 71 -7.54 -2.28 -13.73
CA TYR A 71 -7.96 -3.13 -14.83
C TYR A 71 -7.25 -4.48 -14.80
N LYS A 72 -5.92 -4.49 -14.59
CA LYS A 72 -5.14 -5.72 -14.43
C LYS A 72 -5.68 -6.57 -13.27
N LEU A 73 -5.94 -5.95 -12.10
CA LEU A 73 -6.53 -6.70 -10.99
C LEU A 73 -7.90 -7.26 -11.34
N SER A 74 -8.76 -6.50 -12.02
CA SER A 74 -10.07 -6.98 -12.46
C SER A 74 -10.00 -8.11 -13.50
N GLN A 75 -8.95 -8.19 -14.32
CA GLN A 75 -8.72 -9.31 -15.21
C GLN A 75 -8.36 -10.60 -14.44
N HIS A 76 -7.56 -10.48 -13.38
CA HIS A 76 -7.07 -11.64 -12.62
C HIS A 76 -8.01 -12.10 -11.49
N PHE A 77 -8.62 -11.16 -10.76
CA PHE A 77 -9.38 -11.42 -9.53
C PHE A 77 -10.85 -10.93 -9.63
N GLY A 78 -11.36 -10.75 -10.84
CA GLY A 78 -12.66 -10.13 -11.08
C GLY A 78 -13.83 -10.85 -10.37
N GLY A 79 -14.43 -10.20 -9.38
CA GLY A 79 -15.53 -10.71 -8.57
C GLY A 79 -15.10 -11.32 -7.23
N GLU A 80 -13.82 -11.26 -6.89
CA GLU A 80 -13.29 -11.79 -5.64
C GLU A 80 -13.24 -10.74 -4.54
N LEU A 81 -13.33 -11.20 -3.29
CA LEU A 81 -13.07 -10.42 -2.10
C LEU A 81 -11.73 -10.85 -1.51
N LEU A 82 -10.70 -10.05 -1.78
CA LEU A 82 -9.33 -10.31 -1.34
C LEU A 82 -9.12 -9.83 0.10
N THR A 83 -8.35 -10.58 0.86
CA THR A 83 -7.95 -10.28 2.24
C THR A 83 -6.46 -9.92 2.29
N LEU A 84 -6.17 -8.64 2.50
CA LEU A 84 -4.81 -8.14 2.50
C LEU A 84 -4.16 -8.26 3.88
N SER A 85 -2.94 -8.80 3.89
CA SER A 85 -2.07 -8.74 5.08
C SER A 85 -1.70 -7.29 5.37
N GLN A 86 -1.75 -6.87 6.64
CA GLN A 86 -1.52 -5.47 7.01
C GLN A 86 -0.08 -4.98 6.79
N CYS A 87 0.90 -5.90 6.77
CA CYS A 87 2.31 -5.65 6.49
C CYS A 87 2.90 -4.37 7.12
N LYS A 88 2.41 -3.99 8.31
CA LYS A 88 2.68 -2.68 8.92
C LYS A 88 4.17 -2.42 9.08
N GLN A 89 4.93 -3.43 9.52
CA GLN A 89 6.37 -3.31 9.70
C GLN A 89 7.11 -3.13 8.37
N ILE A 90 6.72 -3.87 7.33
CA ILE A 90 7.31 -3.75 5.99
C ILE A 90 7.03 -2.36 5.41
N ILE A 91 5.78 -1.89 5.50
CA ILE A 91 5.38 -0.56 5.02
C ILE A 91 6.12 0.55 5.76
N LEU A 92 6.19 0.48 7.10
CA LEU A 92 6.92 1.45 7.90
C LEU A 92 8.42 1.45 7.58
N LYS A 93 9.02 0.27 7.43
CA LYS A 93 10.44 0.13 7.06
C LYS A 93 10.70 0.77 5.70
N ASN A 94 9.90 0.46 4.68
CA ASN A 94 10.07 1.01 3.34
C ASN A 94 9.88 2.54 3.31
N ARG A 95 8.87 3.06 4.02
CA ARG A 95 8.67 4.51 4.17
C ARG A 95 9.89 5.17 4.83
N ASN A 96 10.39 4.59 5.91
CA ASN A 96 11.53 5.15 6.64
C ASN A 96 12.81 5.10 5.79
N LEU A 97 13.01 4.04 4.99
CA LEU A 97 14.11 3.97 4.02
C LEU A 97 13.97 5.06 2.95
N GLY A 98 12.78 5.28 2.41
CA GLY A 98 12.51 6.36 1.45
C GLY A 98 12.81 7.75 2.03
N ILE A 99 12.37 8.01 3.27
CA ILE A 99 12.69 9.25 4.00
C ILE A 99 14.20 9.44 4.11
N LYS A 100 14.94 8.40 4.55
CA LYS A 100 16.41 8.46 4.70
C LYS A 100 17.10 8.69 3.35
N ALA A 101 16.65 8.04 2.28
CA ALA A 101 17.20 8.21 0.94
C ALA A 101 16.98 9.64 0.41
N MET A 102 15.79 10.22 0.59
CA MET A 102 15.53 11.61 0.19
C MET A 102 16.37 12.61 1.00
N LEU A 103 16.55 12.37 2.31
CA LEU A 103 17.46 13.20 3.12
C LEU A 103 18.90 13.15 2.59
N GLN A 104 19.39 11.97 2.20
CA GLN A 104 20.73 11.79 1.61
C GLN A 104 20.88 12.50 0.26
N GLN A 105 19.80 12.64 -0.50
CA GLN A 105 19.75 13.40 -1.75
C GLN A 105 19.65 14.92 -1.54
N GLY A 106 19.59 15.38 -0.29
CA GLY A 106 19.59 16.81 0.05
C GLY A 106 18.21 17.47 0.08
N PHE A 107 17.12 16.70 0.01
CA PHE A 107 15.76 17.25 0.16
C PHE A 107 15.55 17.81 1.58
N LYS A 108 14.85 18.94 1.68
CA LYS A 108 14.52 19.55 2.97
C LYS A 108 13.47 18.72 3.69
N LYS A 109 13.50 18.73 5.02
CA LYS A 109 12.60 17.93 5.87
C LYS A 109 11.14 18.27 5.63
N GLU A 110 10.85 19.54 5.35
CA GLU A 110 9.51 20.05 5.06
C GLU A 110 8.95 19.45 3.77
N GLN A 111 9.78 19.38 2.72
CA GLN A 111 9.40 18.78 1.43
C GLN A 111 9.14 17.27 1.57
N ILE A 112 9.97 16.60 2.36
CA ILE A 112 9.81 15.16 2.64
C ILE A 112 8.54 14.92 3.45
N ALA A 113 8.26 15.76 4.44
CA ALA A 113 7.07 15.68 5.26
C ALA A 113 5.80 15.81 4.41
N GLU A 114 5.75 16.79 3.51
CA GLU A 114 4.66 16.97 2.56
C GLU A 114 4.50 15.75 1.63
N PHE A 115 5.59 15.25 1.05
CA PHE A 115 5.55 14.11 0.13
C PHE A 115 5.02 12.82 0.77
N PHE A 116 5.39 12.55 2.03
CA PHE A 116 4.95 11.35 2.76
C PHE A 116 3.65 11.55 3.56
N ASP A 117 3.03 12.74 3.51
CA ASP A 117 1.88 13.13 4.34
C ASP A 117 2.16 12.92 5.85
N LEU A 118 3.29 13.47 6.30
CA LEU A 118 3.79 13.40 7.67
C LEU A 118 4.05 14.79 8.24
N THR A 119 4.23 14.86 9.55
CA THR A 119 4.75 16.08 10.18
C THR A 119 6.28 16.15 10.05
N PRO A 120 6.88 17.35 10.01
CA PRO A 120 8.34 17.51 10.04
C PRO A 120 8.98 16.81 11.25
N ARG A 121 8.26 16.77 12.39
CA ARG A 121 8.68 16.03 13.59
C ARG A 121 8.82 14.54 13.34
N ALA A 122 7.89 13.92 12.61
CA ALA A 122 7.97 12.49 12.29
C ALA A 122 9.18 12.19 11.39
N VAL A 123 9.48 13.08 10.43
CA VAL A 123 10.69 12.99 9.61
C VAL A 123 11.95 13.07 10.47
N CYS A 124 12.02 14.01 11.42
CA CYS A 124 13.13 14.08 12.38
C CYS A 124 13.29 12.80 13.21
N MET A 125 12.20 12.22 13.72
CA MET A 125 12.28 10.97 14.49
C MET A 125 12.85 9.82 13.65
N VAL A 126 12.46 9.72 12.38
CA VAL A 126 13.00 8.71 11.46
C VAL A 126 14.48 8.97 11.15
N ALA A 127 14.88 10.24 11.00
CA ALA A 127 16.27 10.62 10.75
C ALA A 127 17.18 10.28 11.94
N SER A 128 16.69 10.48 13.17
CA SER A 128 17.45 10.20 14.40
C SER A 128 17.40 8.73 14.84
N GLY A 129 16.47 7.93 14.32
CA GLY A 129 16.34 6.51 14.67
C GLY A 129 17.37 5.63 13.97
N THR A 130 18.24 4.98 14.75
CA THR A 130 19.05 3.83 14.31
C THR A 130 18.15 2.64 13.97
N ASN A 131 18.47 1.97 12.86
CA ASN A 131 17.65 0.92 12.23
C ASN A 131 17.33 -0.25 13.17
#